data_AF-A0A645AHK4-F1
#
_entry.id   AF-A0A645AHK4-F1
#
_cell.length_a   1.000
_cell.length_b   1.000
_cell.length_c   1.000
_cell.angle_alpha   90.00
_cell.angle_beta   90.00
_cell.angle_gamma   90.00
#
_symmetry.space_group_name_H-M   'P 1'
#
loop_
_entity.id
_entity.type
_entity.pdbx_description
1 polymer ?
#
loop_
_entity_poly.entity_id
_entity_poly.type
_entity_poly.pdbx_seq_one_letter_code
_entity_poly.pdbx_strand_id
1 'polypeptide(L)'
;MNNFVLPVVVSESFLAELFDSINKDPNTVLEVNLPDQTIKNVATGSFEYFEINSYKKHCLENGLDDIDFLLSNKDKIEAWENK
;
A
#
# COMPACT_ATOMS: atom_id res chain seq x y z
N MET A 1 7.83 -13.37 -2.50
CA MET A 1 6.96 -12.21 -2.80
C MET A 1 7.88 -11.00 -2.94
N ASN A 2 7.63 -10.06 -3.85
CA ASN A 2 8.40 -8.80 -3.88
C ASN A 2 7.84 -7.92 -2.75
N ASN A 3 8.40 -8.05 -1.55
CA ASN A 3 8.13 -7.14 -0.47
C ASN A 3 8.64 -5.75 -0.92
N PHE A 4 7.92 -4.67 -0.60
CA PHE A 4 8.20 -3.26 -0.99
C PHE A 4 7.63 -2.71 -2.31
N VAL A 5 6.74 -3.42 -3.03
CA VAL A 5 5.99 -2.80 -4.16
C VAL A 5 4.49 -2.83 -3.87
N LEU A 6 3.87 -1.64 -3.86
CA LEU A 6 2.43 -1.45 -3.74
C LEU A 6 1.83 -1.20 -5.14
N PRO A 7 1.25 -2.20 -5.81
CA PRO A 7 0.48 -1.97 -7.02
C PRO A 7 -0.83 -1.26 -6.66
N VAL A 8 -1.05 -0.09 -7.27
CA VAL A 8 -2.26 0.73 -7.08
C VAL A 8 -3.02 0.76 -8.40
N VAL A 9 -4.31 0.44 -8.37
CA VAL A 9 -5.20 0.58 -9.52
C VAL A 9 -5.95 1.90 -9.37
N VAL A 10 -5.93 2.71 -10.43
CA VAL A 10 -6.57 4.03 -10.50
C VAL A 10 -7.40 4.13 -11.79
N SER A 11 -8.28 5.13 -11.87
CA SER A 11 -9.00 5.43 -13.10
C SER A 11 -8.07 5.91 -14.23
N GLU A 12 -8.48 5.70 -15.49
CA GLU A 12 -7.75 6.23 -16.64
C GLU A 12 -7.64 7.76 -16.61
N SER A 13 -8.68 8.45 -16.13
CA SER A 13 -8.70 9.90 -15.99
C SER A 13 -7.66 10.41 -15.00
N PHE A 14 -7.56 9.77 -13.83
CA PHE A 14 -6.57 10.16 -12.82
C PHE A 14 -5.15 9.84 -13.29
N LEU A 15 -4.96 8.71 -13.96
CA LEU A 15 -3.66 8.35 -14.53
C LEU A 15 -3.19 9.36 -15.59
N ALA A 16 -4.08 9.80 -16.48
CA ALA A 16 -3.78 10.82 -17.49
C ALA A 16 -3.40 12.16 -16.83
N GLU A 17 -4.18 12.61 -15.84
CA GLU A 17 -3.89 13.83 -15.07
C GLU A 17 -2.52 13.74 -14.35
N LEU A 18 -2.20 12.57 -13.81
CA LEU A 18 -0.93 12.33 -13.14
C LEU A 18 0.25 12.42 -14.12
N PHE A 19 0.14 11.81 -15.29
CA PHE A 19 1.18 11.95 -16.32
C PHE A 19 1.34 13.38 -16.79
N ASP A 20 0.25 14.14 -16.96
CA ASP A 20 0.32 15.55 -17.30
C ASP A 20 1.05 16.37 -16.23
N SER A 21 0.85 16.03 -14.96
CA SER A 21 1.54 16.68 -13.84
C SER A 21 3.04 16.36 -13.86
N ILE A 22 3.41 15.08 -14.02
CA ILE A 22 4.81 14.62 -14.09
C ILE A 22 5.53 15.22 -15.31
N ASN A 23 4.84 15.32 -16.46
CA ASN A 23 5.42 15.91 -17.67
C ASN A 23 5.70 17.41 -17.51
N LYS A 24 4.89 18.12 -16.69
CA LYS A 24 5.11 19.54 -16.37
C LYS A 24 6.22 19.73 -15.33
N ASP A 25 6.22 18.88 -14.29
CA ASP A 25 7.25 18.85 -13.26
C ASP A 25 7.64 17.41 -12.92
N PRO A 26 8.84 16.95 -13.34
CA PRO A 26 9.34 15.62 -13.02
C PRO A 26 9.51 15.37 -11.52
N ASN A 27 9.50 16.41 -10.69
CA ASN A 27 9.54 16.30 -9.23
C ASN A 27 8.15 16.25 -8.59
N THR A 28 7.09 16.04 -9.38
CA THR A 28 5.71 15.90 -8.88
C THR A 28 5.66 14.86 -7.76
N VAL A 29 5.13 15.29 -6.60
CA VAL A 29 5.00 14.44 -5.42
C VAL A 29 3.62 13.77 -5.41
N LEU A 30 3.64 12.45 -5.18
CA LEU A 30 2.45 11.66 -4.90
C LEU A 30 2.44 11.29 -3.42
N GLU A 31 1.31 11.53 -2.77
CA GLU A 31 1.05 11.07 -1.41
C GLU A 31 0.23 9.78 -1.49
N VAL A 32 0.71 8.72 -0.85
CA VAL A 32 0.01 7.44 -0.76
C VAL A 32 -0.25 7.15 0.72
N ASN A 33 -1.53 7.13 1.10
CA ASN A 33 -1.97 6.81 2.45
C ASN A 33 -2.56 5.40 2.45
N LEU A 34 -1.79 4.45 2.98
CA LEU A 34 -2.16 3.03 3.04
C LEU A 34 -3.29 2.75 4.07
N PRO A 35 -3.29 3.35 5.27
CA PRO A 35 -4.41 3.22 6.21
C PRO A 35 -5.77 3.60 5.60
N ASP A 36 -5.82 4.76 4.96
CA ASP A 36 -7.04 5.30 4.33
C ASP A 36 -7.24 4.80 2.90
N GLN A 37 -6.26 4.07 2.36
CA GLN A 37 -6.25 3.53 0.99
C GLN A 37 -6.48 4.59 -0.08
N THR A 38 -5.78 5.72 0.05
CA THR A 38 -5.86 6.83 -0.89
C THR A 38 -4.52 7.12 -1.56
N ILE A 39 -4.59 7.52 -2.82
CA ILE A 39 -3.47 8.08 -3.57
C ILE A 39 -3.86 9.49 -4.00
N LYS A 40 -2.96 10.45 -3.76
CA LYS A 40 -3.20 11.86 -4.02
C LYS A 40 -2.04 12.46 -4.80
N ASN A 41 -2.40 13.16 -5.88
CA ASN A 41 -1.48 14.05 -6.57
C ASN A 41 -1.38 15.36 -5.78
N VAL A 42 -0.23 15.64 -5.19
CA VAL A 42 -0.05 16.83 -4.34
C VAL A 42 -0.11 18.12 -5.16
N ALA A 43 0.27 18.08 -6.45
CA ALA A 43 0.29 19.25 -7.32
C ALA A 43 -1.11 19.75 -7.68
N THR A 44 -2.06 18.84 -7.92
CA THR A 44 -3.44 19.16 -8.31
C THR A 44 -4.42 19.10 -7.15
N GLY A 45 -4.09 18.33 -6.11
CA GLY A 45 -4.98 18.01 -5.00
C GLY A 45 -5.97 16.88 -5.31
N SER A 46 -5.99 16.37 -6.55
CA SER A 46 -6.81 15.22 -6.94
C SER A 46 -6.40 13.98 -6.17
N PHE A 47 -7.38 13.20 -5.73
CA PHE A 47 -7.14 11.95 -5.03
C PHE A 47 -8.14 10.88 -5.46
N GLU A 48 -7.72 9.62 -5.37
CA GLU A 48 -8.56 8.45 -5.57
C GLU A 48 -8.35 7.44 -4.44
N TYR A 49 -9.37 6.59 -4.26
CA TYR A 49 -9.26 5.41 -3.41
C TYR A 49 -8.76 4.24 -4.25
N PHE A 50 -7.94 3.39 -3.65
CA PHE A 50 -7.48 2.16 -4.28
C PHE A 50 -7.82 0.96 -3.42
N GLU A 51 -7.95 -0.20 -4.04
CA GLU A 51 -8.20 -1.45 -3.33
C GLU A 51 -6.89 -2.20 -3.09
N ILE A 52 -6.74 -2.75 -1.88
CA ILE A 52 -5.64 -3.65 -1.53
C ILE A 52 -6.16 -4.83 -0.71
N ASN A 53 -5.60 -6.01 -0.95
CA ASN A 53 -5.86 -7.18 -0.12
C ASN A 53 -5.41 -6.94 1.33
N SER A 54 -6.24 -7.33 2.31
CA SER A 54 -5.98 -7.18 3.74
C SER A 54 -4.66 -7.78 4.23
N TYR A 55 -4.25 -8.93 3.70
CA TYR A 55 -2.93 -9.54 3.99
C TYR A 55 -1.80 -8.61 3.53
N LYS A 56 -1.87 -8.12 2.30
CA LYS A 56 -0.86 -7.21 1.73
C LYS A 56 -0.81 -5.89 2.47
N LYS A 57 -1.97 -5.34 2.85
CA LYS A 57 -2.07 -4.14 3.68
C LYS A 57 -1.38 -4.36 5.01
N HIS A 58 -1.68 -5.46 5.70
CA HIS A 58 -1.08 -5.79 6.99
C HIS A 58 0.45 -5.94 6.89
N CYS A 59 0.97 -6.62 5.88
CA CYS A 59 2.42 -6.75 5.63
C CYS A 59 3.08 -5.39 5.41
N LEU A 60 2.48 -4.52 4.57
CA LEU A 60 3.03 -3.21 4.24
C LEU A 60 2.94 -2.20 5.40
N GLU A 61 1.86 -2.22 6.20
CA GLU A 61 1.68 -1.32 7.35
C GLU A 61 2.64 -1.64 8.50
N ASN A 62 2.89 -2.92 8.74
CA ASN A 62 3.71 -3.36 9.87
C ASN A 62 5.18 -3.60 9.49
N GLY A 63 5.53 -3.40 8.21
CA GLY A 63 6.87 -3.68 7.69
C GLY A 63 7.29 -5.14 7.88
N LEU A 64 6.33 -6.05 8.04
CA LEU A 64 6.55 -7.45 8.36
C LEU A 64 6.95 -8.17 7.08
N ASP A 65 8.15 -8.72 7.06
CA ASP A 65 8.48 -9.80 6.14
C ASP A 65 7.75 -11.08 6.59
N ASP A 66 7.52 -12.02 5.67
CA ASP A 66 6.76 -13.28 5.89
C ASP A 66 7.20 -14.06 7.17
N ILE A 67 8.42 -13.82 7.66
CA ILE A 67 8.97 -14.39 8.91
C ILE A 67 8.25 -13.85 10.16
N ASP A 68 7.95 -12.56 10.26
CA ASP A 68 7.30 -12.01 11.46
C ASP A 68 5.82 -12.38 11.53
N PHE A 69 5.15 -12.53 10.37
CA PHE A 69 3.80 -13.07 10.33
C PHE A 69 3.77 -14.53 10.80
N LEU A 70 4.73 -15.36 10.38
CA LEU A 70 4.87 -16.73 10.87
C LEU A 70 5.16 -16.78 12.38
N LEU A 71 6.04 -15.90 12.88
CA LEU A 71 6.34 -15.79 14.31
C LEU A 71 5.14 -15.32 15.13
N SER A 72 4.30 -14.41 14.60
CA SER A 72 3.07 -13.96 15.27
C SER A 72 2.02 -15.06 15.46
N ASN A 73 2.09 -16.13 14.67
CA ASN A 73 1.25 -17.30 14.83
C ASN A 73 1.87 -18.37 15.75
N LYS A 74 3.15 -18.24 16.09
CA LYS A 74 3.86 -19.17 16.98
C LYS A 74 3.23 -19.21 18.37
N ASP A 75 2.86 -18.04 18.91
CA ASP A 75 2.18 -17.96 20.22
C ASP A 75 0.81 -18.65 20.21
N LYS A 76 0.09 -18.60 19.07
CA LYS A 76 -1.19 -19.29 18.90
C LYS A 76 -1.01 -20.81 18.77
N ILE A 77 0.08 -21.25 18.14
CA ILE A 77 0.45 -22.67 18.03
C ILE A 77 0.85 -23.20 19.40
N GLU A 78 1.72 -22.50 20.14
CA GLU A 78 2.15 -22.89 21.49
C GLU A 78 0.98 -22.92 22.49
N ALA A 79 0.02 -22.00 22.37
CA ALA A 79 -1.21 -22.03 23.19
C ALA A 79 -2.15 -23.21 22.85
N TRP A 80 -2.10 -23.73 21.63
CA TRP A 80 -2.86 -24.90 21.21
C TRP A 80 -2.16 -26.21 21.59
N GLU A 81 -0.82 -26.27 21.50
CA GLU A 81 -0.02 -27.46 21.84
C GLU A 81 0.13 -27.68 23.35
N ASN A 82 0.03 -26.63 24.18
CA ASN A 82 0.03 -26.75 25.64
C ASN A 82 -1.34 -27.12 26.24
N LYS A 83 -2.27 -27.65 25.42
CA LYS A 83 -3.61 -28.09 25.84
C LYS A 83 -3.76 -29.59 25.64
#